data_AF-A0A8H8DJV5-F1
#
_entry.id   AF-A0A8H8DJV5-F1
#
_cell.length_a   1.000
_cell.length_b   1.000
_cell.length_c   1.000
_cell.angle_alpha   90.00
_cell.angle_beta   90.00
_cell.angle_gamma   90.00
#
_symmetry.space_group_name_H-M   'P 1'
#
loop_
_entity.id
_entity.type
_entity.pdbx_description
1 polymer ?
#
loop_
_entity_poly.entity_id
_entity_poly.type
_entity_poly.pdbx_seq_one_letter_code
_entity_poly.pdbx_strand_id
1 'polypeptide(L)'
;PADFTPVCTTELGAAARLQGEFAARGVKLFAVSVDTVDDHLRWVGDVNETQGCRVEFPLLDDSGRAISAAYDMLDHQDPSNVDRSGAPLTVRSVFFVDPRNIVRAVITYPASCGR
;
A
#
# COMPACT_ATOMS: atom_id res chain seq x y z
N PRO A 1 1.98 -2.44 4.67
CA PRO A 1 2.05 -2.50 6.14
C PRO A 1 1.90 -1.13 6.79
N ALA A 2 2.93 -0.28 6.74
CA ALA A 2 2.93 1.04 7.36
C ALA A 2 3.83 2.03 6.59
N ASP A 3 3.49 3.30 6.69
CA ASP A 3 4.29 4.44 6.26
C ASP A 3 5.62 4.50 7.03
N PHE A 4 6.60 5.24 6.49
CA PHE A 4 7.94 5.39 7.08
C PHE A 4 8.71 4.08 7.30
N THR A 5 8.38 3.02 6.56
CA THR A 5 9.10 1.73 6.60
C THR A 5 9.88 1.47 5.31
N PRO A 6 11.11 0.93 5.37
CA PRO A 6 12.03 0.92 4.23
C PRO A 6 11.49 0.16 3.01
N VAL A 7 10.90 -1.01 3.23
CA VAL A 7 10.35 -1.84 2.13
C VAL A 7 9.14 -1.16 1.48
N CYS A 8 8.24 -0.56 2.28
CA CYS A 8 7.11 0.19 1.72
C CYS A 8 7.59 1.38 0.89
N THR A 9 8.64 2.09 1.34
CA THR A 9 9.20 3.24 0.62
C THR A 9 9.71 2.81 -0.75
N THR A 10 10.44 1.70 -0.84
CA THR A 10 10.94 1.19 -2.12
C THR A 10 9.82 0.70 -3.03
N GLU A 11 8.79 0.04 -2.48
CA GLU A 11 7.64 -0.45 -3.26
C GLU A 11 6.81 0.71 -3.84
N LEU A 12 6.50 1.71 -3.01
CA LEU A 12 5.72 2.86 -3.46
C LEU A 12 6.48 3.67 -4.52
N GLY A 13 7.80 3.82 -4.34
CA GLY A 13 8.66 4.44 -5.35
C GLY A 13 8.70 3.66 -6.67
N ALA A 14 8.77 2.33 -6.62
CA ALA A 14 8.70 1.49 -7.82
C ALA A 14 7.34 1.64 -8.54
N ALA A 15 6.23 1.63 -7.79
CA ALA A 15 4.90 1.87 -8.34
C ALA A 15 4.77 3.26 -8.99
N ALA A 16 5.35 4.29 -8.37
CA ALA A 16 5.38 5.65 -8.92
C ALA A 16 6.16 5.74 -10.23
N ARG A 17 7.31 5.07 -10.35
CA ARG A 17 8.06 5.02 -11.62
C ARG A 17 7.29 4.31 -12.73
N LEU A 18 6.46 3.31 -12.39
CA LEU A 18 5.63 2.56 -13.33
C LEU A 18 4.24 3.19 -13.58
N GLN A 19 3.87 4.26 -12.89
CA GLN A 19 2.51 4.80 -12.98
C GLN A 19 2.09 5.19 -14.40
N GLY A 20 3.03 5.71 -15.20
CA GLY A 20 2.80 6.04 -16.61
C GLY A 20 2.50 4.81 -17.47
N GLU A 21 3.14 3.68 -17.14
CA GLU A 21 2.89 2.40 -17.79
C GLU A 21 1.51 1.83 -17.46
N PHE A 22 1.08 1.95 -16.20
CA PHE A 22 -0.29 1.59 -15.80
C PHE A 22 -1.32 2.49 -16.51
N ALA A 23 -1.09 3.80 -16.51
CA ALA A 23 -1.97 4.76 -17.18
C ALA A 23 -2.10 4.49 -18.68
N ALA A 24 -1.00 4.16 -19.38
CA ALA A 24 -1.02 3.80 -20.80
C ALA A 24 -1.86 2.55 -21.11
N ARG A 25 -2.08 1.68 -20.10
CA ARG A 25 -2.93 0.48 -20.19
C ARG A 25 -4.35 0.72 -19.67
N GLY A 26 -4.70 1.96 -19.34
CA GLY A 26 -6.01 2.32 -18.78
C GLY A 26 -6.20 1.87 -17.32
N VAL A 27 -5.11 1.58 -16.60
CA VAL A 27 -5.15 1.14 -15.19
C VAL A 27 -4.93 2.34 -14.28
N LYS A 28 -5.78 2.45 -13.25
CA LYS A 28 -5.63 3.43 -12.17
C LYS A 28 -4.99 2.76 -10.96
N LEU A 29 -3.94 3.37 -10.43
CA LEU A 29 -3.30 2.93 -9.19
C LEU A 29 -3.92 3.63 -7.99
N PHE A 30 -3.90 2.95 -6.85
CA PHE A 30 -4.04 3.54 -5.52
C PHE A 30 -3.34 2.61 -4.51
N ALA A 31 -2.88 3.18 -3.41
CA ALA A 31 -2.31 2.44 -2.29
C ALA A 31 -3.17 2.61 -1.04
N VAL A 32 -2.98 1.75 -0.05
CA VAL A 32 -3.72 1.77 1.22
C VAL A 32 -2.80 1.30 2.35
N SER A 33 -2.86 1.97 3.49
CA SER A 33 -2.30 1.50 4.75
C SER A 33 -3.21 1.93 5.91
N VAL A 34 -2.86 1.50 7.12
CA VAL A 34 -3.59 1.86 8.35
C VAL A 34 -3.07 3.15 8.99
N ASP A 35 -2.27 3.92 8.25
CA ASP A 35 -1.79 5.23 8.65
C ASP A 35 -2.78 6.32 8.24
N THR A 36 -2.60 7.53 8.79
CA THR A 36 -3.52 8.64 8.53
C THR A 36 -3.18 9.39 7.24
N VAL A 37 -4.13 10.17 6.69
CA VAL A 37 -3.84 11.09 5.56
C VAL A 37 -2.65 12.02 5.86
N ASP A 38 -2.54 12.51 7.09
CA ASP A 38 -1.43 13.39 7.49
C ASP A 38 -0.08 12.66 7.46
N ASP A 39 -0.05 11.37 7.81
CA ASP A 39 1.14 10.52 7.68
C ASP A 39 1.52 10.35 6.22
N HIS A 40 0.56 10.01 5.35
CA HIS A 40 0.78 9.85 3.92
C HIS A 40 1.40 11.11 3.29
N LEU A 41 0.85 12.29 3.61
CA LEU A 41 1.34 13.56 3.06
C LEU A 41 2.79 13.85 3.45
N ARG A 42 3.17 13.53 4.69
CA ARG A 42 4.57 13.65 5.14
C ARG A 42 5.46 12.62 4.47
N TRP A 43 5.05 11.36 4.47
CA TRP A 43 5.85 10.24 3.98
C TRP A 43 6.10 10.28 2.47
N VAL A 44 5.14 10.77 1.66
CA VAL A 44 5.31 10.91 0.21
C VAL A 44 6.50 11.80 -0.16
N GLY A 45 6.85 12.79 0.68
CA GLY A 45 8.07 13.58 0.51
C GLY A 45 9.32 12.70 0.53
N ASP A 46 9.46 11.87 1.56
CA ASP A 46 10.58 10.95 1.74
C ASP A 46 10.65 9.92 0.60
N VAL A 47 9.50 9.40 0.16
CA VAL A 47 9.43 8.45 -0.97
C VAL A 47 9.95 9.12 -2.23
N ASN A 48 9.44 10.31 -2.56
CA ASN A 48 9.82 11.03 -3.77
C ASN A 48 11.32 11.39 -3.78
N GLU A 49 11.84 11.88 -2.65
CA GLU A 49 13.25 12.23 -2.50
C GLU A 49 14.15 10.99 -2.61
N THR A 50 13.92 9.98 -1.75
CA THR A 50 14.82 8.83 -1.64
C THR A 50 14.72 7.87 -2.82
N GLN A 51 13.57 7.82 -3.49
CA GLN A 51 13.34 6.95 -4.64
C GLN A 51 13.42 7.72 -5.97
N GLY A 52 13.73 9.01 -5.98
CA GLY A 52 13.85 9.79 -7.22
C GLY A 52 12.63 9.65 -8.14
N CYS A 53 11.44 9.74 -7.55
CA CYS A 53 10.16 9.54 -8.23
C CYS A 53 9.16 10.63 -7.85
N ARG A 54 7.96 10.55 -8.42
CA ARG A 54 6.83 11.38 -8.01
C ARG A 54 5.58 10.52 -7.90
N VAL A 55 5.11 10.29 -6.68
CA VAL A 55 3.83 9.62 -6.43
C VAL A 55 2.69 10.56 -6.86
N GLU A 56 1.91 10.16 -7.87
CA GLU A 56 0.75 10.93 -8.36
C GLU A 56 -0.59 10.19 -8.23
N PHE A 57 -0.59 9.03 -7.59
CA PHE A 57 -1.79 8.25 -7.31
C PHE A 57 -2.19 8.35 -5.83
N PRO A 58 -3.47 8.17 -5.49
CA PRO A 58 -3.95 8.35 -4.12
C PRO A 58 -3.47 7.25 -3.17
N LEU A 59 -3.23 7.65 -1.92
CA LEU A 59 -3.03 6.78 -0.76
C LEU A 59 -4.28 6.90 0.11
N LEU A 60 -4.93 5.76 0.39
CA LEU A 60 -6.14 5.69 1.19
C LEU A 60 -5.77 5.52 2.67
N ASP A 61 -6.34 6.40 3.50
CA ASP A 61 -6.35 6.27 4.95
C ASP A 61 -7.34 5.17 5.35
N ASP A 62 -6.79 4.10 5.91
CA ASP A 62 -7.55 3.03 6.54
C ASP A 62 -7.14 2.86 8.00
N SER A 63 -6.92 3.96 8.72
CA SER A 63 -6.63 3.96 10.16
C SER A 63 -7.70 3.24 10.99
N GLY A 64 -8.96 3.27 10.52
CA GLY A 64 -10.09 2.52 11.06
C GLY A 64 -10.11 1.02 10.70
N ARG A 65 -9.21 0.54 9.83
CA ARG A 65 -9.05 -0.86 9.40
C ARG A 65 -10.28 -1.48 8.73
N ALA A 66 -11.23 -0.67 8.28
CA ALA A 66 -12.46 -1.15 7.67
C ALA A 66 -12.17 -1.80 6.31
N ILE A 67 -11.30 -1.19 5.50
CA ILE A 67 -10.91 -1.73 4.19
C ILE A 67 -10.04 -2.97 4.40
N SER A 68 -9.05 -2.88 5.29
CA SER A 68 -8.12 -3.97 5.60
C SER A 68 -8.81 -5.21 6.13
N ALA A 69 -9.81 -5.05 7.01
CA ALA A 69 -10.62 -6.17 7.47
C ALA A 69 -11.52 -6.74 6.37
N ALA A 70 -12.17 -5.89 5.56
CA ALA A 70 -13.08 -6.34 4.51
C ALA A 70 -12.37 -7.13 3.39
N TYR A 71 -11.10 -6.82 3.13
CA TYR A 71 -10.29 -7.45 2.09
C TYR A 71 -9.27 -8.46 2.64
N ASP A 72 -9.40 -8.88 3.90
CA ASP A 72 -8.53 -9.87 4.56
C ASP A 72 -7.03 -9.53 4.45
N MET A 73 -6.70 -8.26 4.66
CA MET A 73 -5.34 -7.74 4.58
C MET A 73 -4.63 -7.68 5.94
N LEU A 74 -5.35 -7.84 7.05
CA LEU A 74 -4.74 -7.78 8.38
C LEU A 74 -3.90 -9.03 8.65
N ASP A 75 -2.68 -8.83 9.15
CA ASP A 75 -1.78 -9.93 9.42
C ASP A 75 -2.20 -10.70 10.68
N HIS A 76 -2.76 -11.88 10.47
CA HIS A 76 -3.16 -12.79 11.54
C HIS A 76 -2.11 -13.86 11.84
N GLN A 77 -1.02 -13.91 11.07
CA GLN A 77 -0.02 -14.98 11.14
C GLN A 77 1.26 -14.53 11.84
N ASP A 78 1.69 -13.28 11.61
CA ASP A 78 2.88 -12.71 12.25
C ASP A 78 2.48 -11.80 13.42
N PRO A 79 2.60 -12.26 14.69
CA PRO A 79 2.25 -11.46 15.86
C PRO A 79 3.19 -10.26 16.08
N SER A 80 4.30 -10.16 15.33
CA SER A 80 5.20 -9.01 15.37
C SER A 80 4.78 -7.89 14.40
N ASN A 81 3.93 -8.18 13.42
CA ASN A 81 3.45 -7.20 12.44
C ASN A 81 2.24 -6.42 12.99
N VAL A 82 2.48 -5.68 14.07
CA VAL A 82 1.48 -4.91 14.81
C VAL A 82 1.90 -3.45 14.96
N ASP A 83 0.92 -2.58 15.16
CA ASP A 83 1.17 -1.18 15.51
C ASP A 83 1.55 -1.01 16.99
N ARG A 84 1.74 0.24 17.43
CA ARG A 84 2.13 0.56 18.82
C ARG A 84 1.09 0.13 19.86
N SER A 85 -0.17 -0.04 19.47
CA SER A 85 -1.25 -0.51 20.35
C SER A 85 -1.36 -2.04 20.38
N GLY A 86 -0.58 -2.74 19.55
CA GLY A 86 -0.66 -4.20 19.38
C GLY A 86 -1.74 -4.63 18.38
N ALA A 87 -2.35 -3.70 17.65
CA ALA A 87 -3.32 -4.04 16.61
C ALA A 87 -2.58 -4.46 15.32
N PRO A 88 -3.09 -5.46 14.58
CA PRO A 88 -2.44 -5.95 13.37
C PRO A 88 -2.32 -4.85 12.29
N LEU A 89 -1.18 -4.87 11.59
CA LEU A 89 -0.94 -4.10 10.37
C LEU A 89 -1.30 -4.94 9.15
N THR A 90 -1.29 -4.31 7.96
CA THR A 90 -1.56 -5.04 6.73
C THR A 90 -0.38 -5.89 6.24
N VAL A 91 -0.67 -7.04 5.66
CA VAL A 91 0.23 -7.74 4.74
C VAL A 91 0.31 -6.98 3.40
N ARG A 92 1.21 -7.40 2.51
CA ARG A 92 1.45 -6.76 1.22
C ARG A 92 0.56 -7.39 0.13
N SER A 93 -0.71 -6.98 0.10
CA SER A 93 -1.68 -7.45 -0.90
C SER A 93 -1.77 -6.53 -2.12
N VAL A 94 -2.00 -7.11 -3.30
CA VAL A 94 -2.32 -6.42 -4.57
C VAL A 94 -3.63 -7.00 -5.11
N PHE A 95 -4.61 -6.15 -5.36
CA PHE A 95 -5.88 -6.53 -5.95
C PHE A 95 -5.97 -5.98 -7.38
N PHE A 96 -6.21 -6.86 -8.34
CA PHE A 96 -6.43 -6.48 -9.73
C PHE A 96 -7.92 -6.42 -9.98
N VAL A 97 -8.48 -5.20 -10.05
CA VAL A 97 -9.93 -4.98 -10.17
C VAL A 97 -10.27 -4.53 -11.60
N ASP A 98 -11.23 -5.20 -12.25
CA ASP A 98 -11.68 -4.83 -13.59
C ASP A 98 -12.75 -3.71 -13.55
N PRO A 99 -13.10 -3.07 -14.69
CA PRO A 99 -14.07 -1.98 -14.74
C PRO A 99 -15.51 -2.33 -14.30
N ARG A 100 -15.81 -3.63 -14.07
CA ARG A 100 -17.10 -4.08 -13.51
C ARG A 100 -17.00 -4.32 -12.00
N ASN A 101 -15.94 -3.82 -11.36
CA ASN A 101 -15.61 -3.99 -9.95
C ASN A 101 -15.40 -5.45 -9.53
N ILE A 102 -14.91 -6.29 -10.46
CA ILE A 102 -14.61 -7.70 -10.18
C ILE A 102 -13.12 -7.85 -9.91
N VAL A 103 -12.77 -8.46 -8.77
CA VAL A 103 -11.38 -8.87 -8.48
C VAL A 103 -11.00 -10.03 -9.43
N ARG A 104 -9.99 -9.81 -10.27
CA ARG A 104 -9.51 -10.76 -11.28
C ARG A 104 -8.29 -11.54 -10.85
N ALA A 105 -7.50 -10.97 -9.95
CA ALA A 105 -6.35 -11.60 -9.33
C ALA A 105 -6.06 -10.94 -7.98
N VAL A 106 -5.47 -11.72 -7.08
CA VAL A 106 -4.92 -11.26 -5.80
C VAL A 106 -3.53 -11.84 -5.65
N ILE A 107 -2.59 -11.01 -5.20
CA ILE A 107 -1.24 -11.44 -4.84
C ILE A 107 -0.99 -10.96 -3.41
N THR A 108 -0.54 -11.84 -2.53
CA THR A 108 -0.32 -11.52 -1.11
C THR A 108 1.08 -11.96 -0.68
N TYR A 109 1.85 -11.01 -0.15
CA TYR A 109 3.19 -11.19 0.38
C TYR A 109 3.20 -10.83 1.88
N PRO A 110 4.06 -11.45 2.70
CA PRO A 110 4.22 -11.04 4.09
C PRO A 110 4.89 -9.65 4.18
N ALA A 111 4.79 -8.99 5.33
CA ALA A 111 5.43 -7.68 5.54
C ALA A 111 6.95 -7.71 5.32
N SER A 112 7.60 -8.86 5.53
CA SER A 112 9.04 -9.06 5.38
C SER A 112 9.54 -9.13 3.93
N CYS A 113 8.68 -9.31 2.93
CA CYS A 113 9.08 -9.52 1.54
C CYS A 113 8.47 -8.47 0.61
N GLY A 114 9.31 -7.60 0.03
CA GLY A 114 8.87 -6.65 -1.00
C GLY A 114 8.47 -7.35 -2.31
N ARG A 115 7.51 -6.76 -3.02
CA ARG A 115 7.00 -7.19 -4.33
C ARG A 115 7.76 -6.51 -5.47
#